data_AF-A0A9P4MU39-F1
#
_entry.id   AF-A0A9P4MU39-F1
#
_cell.length_a   1.000
_cell.length_b   1.000
_cell.length_c   1.000
_cell.angle_alpha   90.00
_cell.angle_beta   90.00
_cell.angle_gamma   90.00
#
_symmetry.space_group_name_H-M   'P 1'
#
loop_
_entity.id
_entity.type
_entity.pdbx_description
1 polymer ?
#
loop_
_entity_poly.entity_id
_entity_poly.type
_entity_poly.pdbx_seq_one_letter_code
_entity_poly.pdbx_strand_id
1 'polypeptide(L)'
;MRLHPKVLTPRHVSRVASNINYRSRRPLITLAIETSCDDTSVAVLESKTDIIPGNPRALLHFHKKITANNSAFRGVHPLTALYSHQENLANLVNEAIQHLPEAYDSHTNAISIRDGWNNVNMRRRPDFISVTRGPGMRSNLFTGLDTAKGLATAWQVDLVGVHHMQAHALTPRLVKALQPTEAHGSSAATTEPEFPFLSVLVSGGHTMILHSASLTQHAVLSNTIDTAIGDCLDKIARAVLPSEVMSNAKTTMYGALLEEFAFPDASDDIKRISKSKKGTEEAESRNEYPLEDSTAAEYCAKYGAQGGYGYAVPKNGEDQRTRGMTEWGWSFNPPLSRPSGGGKSRTLDMSFSGLQSAVERVIQFGMDKSTGKVNKTERPPTGITLEERRAIARESMRTVFEHLASRVVLALQLIAEDPDSTSIGTVVMSGGVAANRFLRFILASTLTARGYSELRIVFPPPSLCTDNAAMIAWAGLEMYQAGYRDPYSIRAIRKWPLDELLSPPQDG
;
A
#
# COMPACT_ATOMS: atom_id res chain seq x y z
N MET A 1 -38.96 35.50 3.01
CA MET A 1 -39.55 34.26 2.45
C MET A 1 -38.45 33.19 2.47
N ARG A 2 -38.38 32.40 3.54
CA ARG A 2 -37.35 31.37 3.75
C ARG A 2 -37.77 30.10 3.02
N LEU A 3 -36.94 29.59 2.12
CA LEU A 3 -37.14 28.30 1.46
C LEU A 3 -36.37 27.23 2.25
N HIS A 4 -37.11 26.31 2.86
CA HIS A 4 -36.57 25.08 3.44
C HIS A 4 -36.13 24.11 2.33
N PRO A 5 -34.99 23.42 2.46
CA PRO A 5 -34.67 22.29 1.60
C PRO A 5 -35.53 21.08 2.01
N LYS A 6 -36.22 20.49 1.03
CA LYS A 6 -37.03 19.27 1.18
C LYS A 6 -36.11 18.09 1.51
N VAL A 7 -36.29 17.51 2.70
CA VAL A 7 -35.75 16.21 3.08
C VAL A 7 -36.42 15.15 2.21
N LEU A 8 -35.64 14.46 1.37
CA LEU A 8 -36.09 13.27 0.65
C LEU A 8 -36.06 12.09 1.63
N THR A 9 -37.24 11.64 2.04
CA THR A 9 -37.41 10.41 2.83
C THR A 9 -36.99 9.18 2.02
N PRO A 10 -36.34 8.17 2.63
CA PRO A 10 -35.93 6.96 1.92
C PRO A 10 -37.16 6.17 1.49
N ARG A 11 -37.30 5.94 0.17
CA ARG A 11 -38.29 4.99 -0.36
C ARG A 11 -37.94 3.60 0.15
N HIS A 12 -38.89 2.97 0.84
CA HIS A 12 -38.83 1.56 1.21
C HIS A 12 -38.46 0.70 -0.01
N VAL A 13 -37.23 0.18 -0.02
CA VAL A 13 -36.87 -0.95 -0.88
C VAL A 13 -37.38 -2.19 -0.17
N SER A 14 -38.43 -2.79 -0.71
CA SER A 14 -38.98 -4.06 -0.25
C SER A 14 -37.88 -5.12 -0.21
N ARG A 15 -37.63 -5.67 0.97
CA ARG A 15 -36.68 -6.74 1.23
C ARG A 15 -37.20 -8.03 0.59
N VAL A 16 -36.90 -8.24 -0.69
CA VAL A 16 -37.03 -9.57 -1.30
C VAL A 16 -35.89 -10.41 -0.71
N ALA A 17 -36.22 -11.23 0.27
CA ALA A 17 -35.32 -12.28 0.73
C ALA A 17 -35.07 -13.22 -0.46
N SER A 18 -33.96 -13.03 -1.16
CA SER A 18 -33.51 -13.98 -2.15
C SER A 18 -33.02 -15.21 -1.38
N ASN A 19 -33.73 -16.32 -1.56
CA ASN A 19 -33.23 -17.65 -1.23
C ASN A 19 -31.89 -17.83 -1.96
N ILE A 20 -30.79 -17.70 -1.22
CA ILE A 20 -29.45 -18.00 -1.72
C ILE A 20 -29.38 -19.52 -1.87
N ASN A 21 -29.75 -20.01 -3.05
CA ASN A 21 -29.42 -21.36 -3.46
C ASN A 21 -27.89 -21.50 -3.40
N TYR A 22 -27.40 -22.44 -2.58
CA TYR A 22 -26.04 -22.98 -2.62
C TYR A 22 -25.83 -23.69 -3.97
N ARG A 23 -25.79 -22.93 -5.07
CA ARG A 23 -25.16 -23.41 -6.30
C ARG A 23 -23.68 -23.44 -6.00
N SER A 24 -23.11 -24.64 -5.97
CA SER A 24 -21.66 -24.89 -6.06
C SER A 24 -21.05 -23.85 -7.01
N ARG A 25 -20.39 -22.83 -6.46
CA ARG A 25 -19.77 -21.80 -7.30
C ARG A 25 -18.64 -22.50 -8.04
N ARG A 26 -18.43 -22.16 -9.32
CA ARG A 26 -17.25 -22.61 -10.08
C ARG A 26 -16.06 -21.68 -9.77
N PRO A 27 -14.81 -22.18 -9.79
CA PRO A 27 -13.64 -21.32 -9.64
C PRO A 27 -13.60 -20.27 -10.74
N LEU A 28 -13.46 -19.00 -10.34
CA LEU A 28 -13.37 -17.86 -11.27
C LEU A 28 -11.91 -17.54 -11.55
N ILE A 29 -11.59 -17.24 -12.82
CA ILE A 29 -10.25 -16.83 -13.26
C ILE A 29 -10.31 -15.40 -13.81
N THR A 30 -9.37 -14.54 -13.39
CA THR A 30 -9.16 -13.23 -14.01
C THR A 30 -7.72 -13.11 -14.49
N LEU A 31 -7.55 -12.50 -15.66
CA LEU A 31 -6.30 -11.86 -16.05
C LEU A 31 -6.39 -10.38 -15.64
N ALA A 32 -5.36 -9.88 -14.99
CA ALA A 32 -5.31 -8.52 -14.45
C ALA A 32 -4.16 -7.71 -15.04
N ILE A 33 -4.41 -6.42 -15.27
CA ILE A 33 -3.44 -5.48 -15.84
C ILE A 33 -3.33 -4.23 -14.95
N GLU A 34 -2.10 -3.85 -14.61
CA GLU A 34 -1.75 -2.63 -13.87
C GLU A 34 -0.73 -1.81 -14.67
N THR A 35 -1.12 -0.57 -15.04
CA THR A 35 -0.32 0.37 -15.84
C THR A 35 -0.56 1.83 -15.42
N SER A 36 -0.86 2.11 -14.16
CA SER A 36 -1.21 3.47 -13.69
C SER A 36 0.00 4.40 -13.52
N CYS A 37 1.16 3.85 -13.13
CA CYS A 37 2.39 4.59 -12.83
C CYS A 37 3.53 4.17 -13.76
N ASP A 38 4.58 3.51 -13.26
CA ASP A 38 5.79 3.11 -13.99
C ASP A 38 6.10 1.62 -13.93
N ASP A 39 5.29 0.85 -13.20
CA ASP A 39 5.30 -0.61 -13.20
C ASP A 39 4.30 -1.13 -14.24
N THR A 40 4.78 -1.86 -15.25
CA THR A 40 3.92 -2.67 -16.13
C THR A 40 3.73 -4.02 -15.48
N SER A 41 2.54 -4.36 -15.02
CA SER A 41 2.30 -5.64 -14.34
C SER A 41 1.10 -6.38 -14.91
N VAL A 42 1.24 -7.71 -14.97
CA VAL A 42 0.18 -8.65 -15.37
C VAL A 42 0.12 -9.79 -14.35
N ALA A 43 -1.09 -10.21 -14.02
CA ALA A 43 -1.33 -11.34 -13.13
C ALA A 43 -2.46 -12.24 -13.63
N VAL A 44 -2.41 -13.52 -13.29
CA VAL A 44 -3.50 -14.49 -13.46
C VAL A 44 -3.87 -15.04 -12.10
N LEU A 45 -5.09 -14.76 -11.65
CA LEU A 45 -5.59 -15.17 -10.35
C LEU A 45 -6.81 -16.08 -10.53
N GLU A 46 -6.83 -17.21 -9.83
CA GLU A 46 -7.98 -18.10 -9.73
C GLU A 46 -8.52 -18.12 -8.30
N SER A 47 -9.82 -17.92 -8.15
CA SER A 47 -10.54 -18.14 -6.89
C SER A 47 -10.94 -19.60 -6.74
N LYS A 48 -10.86 -20.14 -5.51
CA LYS A 48 -11.40 -21.45 -5.16
C LYS A 48 -12.75 -21.28 -4.48
N THR A 49 -13.64 -22.23 -4.74
CA THR A 49 -15.03 -22.18 -4.30
C THR A 49 -15.31 -23.07 -3.11
N ASP A 50 -14.54 -24.15 -2.97
CA ASP A 50 -14.54 -24.98 -1.79
C ASP A 50 -13.46 -24.51 -0.82
N ILE A 51 -13.87 -24.26 0.42
CA ILE A 51 -12.93 -24.01 1.52
C ILE A 51 -12.52 -25.37 2.05
N ILE A 52 -11.45 -25.91 1.45
CA ILE A 52 -10.81 -27.13 1.93
C ILE A 52 -9.76 -26.70 2.95
N PRO A 53 -9.85 -27.13 4.23
CA PRO A 53 -8.85 -26.83 5.23
C PRO A 53 -7.44 -27.18 4.75
N GLY A 54 -6.49 -26.28 4.95
CA GLY A 54 -5.10 -26.45 4.49
C GLY A 54 -4.85 -26.02 3.04
N ASN A 55 -5.89 -25.66 2.26
CA ASN A 55 -5.73 -25.08 0.94
C ASN A 55 -5.98 -23.56 0.95
N PRO A 56 -5.32 -22.80 0.06
CA PRO A 56 -5.59 -21.38 -0.11
C PRO A 56 -6.91 -21.15 -0.84
N ARG A 57 -7.53 -19.99 -0.60
CA ARG A 57 -8.79 -19.55 -1.23
C ARG A 57 -8.57 -18.96 -2.61
N ALA A 58 -7.35 -18.56 -2.93
CA ALA A 58 -6.95 -18.10 -4.24
C ALA A 58 -5.58 -18.66 -4.64
N LEU A 59 -5.37 -18.81 -5.94
CA LEU A 59 -4.09 -19.21 -6.53
C LEU A 59 -3.64 -18.14 -7.52
N LEU A 60 -2.42 -17.66 -7.34
CA LEU A 60 -1.76 -16.73 -8.24
C LEU A 60 -0.92 -17.53 -9.23
N HIS A 61 -1.51 -17.88 -10.37
CA HIS A 61 -0.87 -18.72 -11.40
C HIS A 61 0.26 -17.98 -12.13
N PHE A 62 0.13 -16.66 -12.24
CA PHE A 62 1.15 -15.79 -12.83
C PHE A 62 1.12 -14.44 -12.14
N HIS A 63 2.32 -13.89 -11.88
CA HIS A 63 2.48 -12.52 -11.45
C HIS A 63 3.87 -12.05 -11.82
N LYS A 64 3.94 -11.06 -12.72
CA LYS A 64 5.20 -10.45 -13.14
C LYS A 64 5.01 -8.95 -13.30
N LYS A 65 6.08 -8.22 -13.05
CA LYS A 65 6.14 -6.78 -13.28
C LYS A 65 7.47 -6.36 -13.88
N ILE A 66 7.43 -5.29 -14.67
CA ILE A 66 8.59 -4.63 -15.27
C ILE A 66 8.51 -3.16 -14.91
N THR A 67 9.48 -2.67 -14.15
CA THR A 67 9.61 -1.28 -13.74
C THR A 67 10.36 -0.48 -14.79
N ALA A 68 9.82 0.65 -15.23
CA ALA A 68 10.48 1.54 -16.19
C ALA A 68 11.80 2.11 -15.61
N ASN A 69 12.86 2.13 -16.41
CA ASN A 69 14.15 2.67 -15.96
C ASN A 69 14.14 4.21 -15.95
N ASN A 70 13.82 4.77 -14.79
CA ASN A 70 13.73 6.21 -14.57
C ASN A 70 15.01 6.84 -14.00
N SER A 71 16.13 6.12 -13.98
CA SER A 71 17.37 6.52 -13.27
C SER A 71 17.92 7.87 -13.72
N ALA A 72 17.86 8.18 -15.02
CA ALA A 72 18.33 9.44 -15.59
C ALA A 72 17.56 10.67 -15.08
N PHE A 73 16.29 10.50 -14.70
CA PHE A 73 15.40 11.56 -14.23
C PHE A 73 15.33 11.65 -12.70
N ARG A 74 15.93 10.67 -11.98
CA ARG A 74 15.92 10.57 -10.51
C ARG A 74 14.51 10.56 -9.90
N GLY A 75 13.52 10.09 -10.67
CA GLY A 75 12.11 10.03 -10.31
C GLY A 75 11.27 9.59 -11.51
N VAL A 76 10.02 9.20 -11.29
CA VAL A 76 9.14 8.70 -12.35
C VAL A 76 8.98 9.74 -13.47
N HIS A 77 9.39 9.38 -14.68
CA HIS A 77 9.23 10.21 -15.87
C HIS A 77 8.08 9.69 -16.73
N PRO A 78 7.00 10.48 -16.95
CA PRO A 78 5.77 9.99 -17.59
C PRO A 78 5.97 9.32 -18.95
N LEU A 79 6.80 9.90 -19.83
CA LEU A 79 7.04 9.33 -21.16
C LEU A 79 7.86 8.04 -21.10
N THR A 80 8.83 7.94 -20.19
CA THR A 80 9.63 6.72 -20.00
C THR A 80 8.74 5.58 -19.53
N ALA A 81 7.84 5.87 -18.58
CA ALA A 81 6.83 4.92 -18.12
C ALA A 81 5.88 4.49 -19.25
N LEU A 82 5.38 5.46 -20.04
CA LEU A 82 4.51 5.17 -21.18
C LEU A 82 5.16 4.22 -22.20
N TYR A 83 6.39 4.53 -22.62
CA TYR A 83 7.13 3.68 -23.58
C TYR A 83 7.36 2.29 -23.02
N SER A 84 7.73 2.19 -21.73
CA SER A 84 7.87 0.89 -21.08
C SER A 84 6.57 0.09 -21.10
N HIS A 85 5.41 0.69 -20.81
CA HIS A 85 4.13 -0.01 -20.90
C HIS A 85 3.84 -0.50 -22.33
N GLN A 86 4.07 0.34 -23.35
CA GLN A 86 3.83 0.01 -24.75
C GLN A 86 4.73 -1.12 -25.25
N GLU A 87 5.98 -1.15 -24.82
CA GLU A 87 6.95 -2.18 -25.20
C GLU A 87 6.72 -3.52 -24.48
N ASN A 88 6.27 -3.50 -23.23
CA ASN A 88 6.31 -4.67 -22.35
C ASN A 88 4.95 -5.33 -22.11
N LEU A 89 3.84 -4.59 -22.16
CA LEU A 89 2.53 -5.13 -21.74
C LEU A 89 2.11 -6.35 -22.56
N ALA A 90 2.20 -6.29 -23.88
CA ALA A 90 1.80 -7.40 -24.74
C ALA A 90 2.66 -8.66 -24.52
N ASN A 91 3.96 -8.48 -24.26
CA ASN A 91 4.88 -9.58 -23.94
C ASN A 91 4.52 -10.24 -22.61
N LEU A 92 4.22 -9.45 -21.58
CA LEU A 92 3.77 -9.95 -20.29
C LEU A 92 2.41 -10.66 -20.39
N VAL A 93 1.47 -10.15 -21.18
CA VAL A 93 0.19 -10.82 -21.44
C VAL A 93 0.43 -12.17 -22.14
N ASN A 94 1.30 -12.21 -23.16
CA ASN A 94 1.63 -13.44 -23.87
C ASN A 94 2.29 -14.48 -22.96
N GLU A 95 3.10 -14.07 -21.99
CA GLU A 95 3.65 -14.96 -20.96
C GLU A 95 2.57 -15.42 -19.97
N ALA A 96 1.69 -14.51 -19.54
CA ALA A 96 0.63 -14.78 -18.57
C ALA A 96 -0.38 -15.82 -19.07
N ILE A 97 -0.79 -15.75 -20.35
CA ILE A 97 -1.77 -16.69 -20.92
C ILE A 97 -1.24 -18.13 -20.99
N GLN A 98 0.09 -18.33 -21.00
CA GLN A 98 0.69 -19.66 -20.93
C GLN A 98 0.49 -20.32 -19.56
N HIS A 99 0.26 -19.51 -18.52
CA HIS A 99 0.07 -19.94 -17.14
C HIS A 99 -1.40 -20.03 -16.74
N LEU A 100 -2.33 -19.80 -17.68
CA LEU A 100 -3.73 -20.08 -17.41
C LEU A 100 -3.92 -21.58 -17.06
N PRO A 101 -4.84 -21.92 -16.15
CA PRO A 101 -5.12 -23.32 -15.80
C PRO A 101 -5.44 -24.16 -17.04
N GLU A 102 -5.07 -25.44 -17.03
CA GLU A 102 -5.40 -26.37 -18.12
C GLU A 102 -6.91 -26.51 -18.31
N ALA A 103 -7.35 -26.57 -19.57
CA ALA A 103 -8.75 -26.84 -19.89
C ALA A 103 -9.07 -28.33 -19.75
N TYR A 104 -10.11 -28.64 -18.98
CA TYR A 104 -10.58 -30.02 -18.80
C TYR A 104 -11.37 -30.56 -20.01
N ASP A 105 -11.94 -29.67 -20.84
CA ASP A 105 -12.66 -30.00 -22.08
C ASP A 105 -12.33 -28.96 -23.17
N SER A 106 -12.04 -29.43 -24.38
CA SER A 106 -11.70 -28.60 -25.54
C SER A 106 -12.90 -27.88 -26.14
N HIS A 107 -14.14 -28.25 -25.80
CA HIS A 107 -15.34 -27.76 -26.47
C HIS A 107 -16.02 -26.56 -25.81
N THR A 108 -15.76 -26.28 -24.51
CA THR A 108 -16.38 -25.14 -23.84
C THR A 108 -15.41 -24.43 -22.88
N ASN A 109 -15.23 -23.11 -23.08
CA ASN A 109 -14.48 -22.22 -22.18
C ASN A 109 -12.95 -22.38 -22.17
N ALA A 110 -12.35 -22.68 -23.33
CA ALA A 110 -10.90 -22.75 -23.51
C ALA A 110 -10.40 -21.79 -24.61
N ILE A 111 -9.12 -21.43 -24.52
CA ILE A 111 -8.37 -20.71 -25.56
C ILE A 111 -7.19 -21.59 -26.02
N SER A 112 -6.94 -21.60 -27.33
CA SER A 112 -5.80 -22.29 -27.92
C SER A 112 -4.58 -21.37 -27.85
N ILE A 113 -3.56 -21.80 -27.12
CA ILE A 113 -2.30 -21.08 -26.99
C ILE A 113 -1.22 -21.82 -27.76
N ARG A 114 -0.51 -21.11 -28.63
CA ARG A 114 0.65 -21.67 -29.34
C ARG A 114 1.86 -21.70 -28.42
N ASP A 115 2.55 -22.84 -28.41
CA ASP A 115 3.82 -23.05 -27.74
C ASP A 115 4.85 -23.53 -28.78
N GLY A 116 5.54 -22.58 -29.43
CA GLY A 116 6.37 -22.87 -30.60
C GLY A 116 5.57 -23.10 -31.90
N TRP A 117 6.21 -23.73 -32.90
CA TRP A 117 5.64 -23.88 -34.25
C TRP A 117 4.53 -24.94 -34.35
N ASN A 118 4.59 -25.99 -33.53
CA ASN A 118 3.72 -27.18 -33.68
C ASN A 118 2.92 -27.58 -32.43
N ASN A 119 3.16 -27.01 -31.25
CA ASN A 119 2.36 -27.34 -30.05
C ASN A 119 1.24 -26.31 -29.83
N VAL A 120 0.04 -26.82 -29.61
CA VAL A 120 -1.13 -26.03 -29.20
C VAL A 120 -1.61 -26.56 -27.87
N ASN A 121 -1.53 -25.73 -26.83
CA ASN A 121 -2.02 -26.04 -25.49
C ASN A 121 -3.39 -25.40 -25.29
N MET A 122 -4.35 -26.18 -24.80
CA MET A 122 -5.68 -25.67 -24.47
C MET A 122 -5.70 -25.18 -23.03
N ARG A 123 -5.90 -23.88 -22.84
CA ARG A 123 -5.97 -23.25 -21.52
C ARG A 123 -7.39 -22.77 -21.22
N ARG A 124 -7.80 -22.75 -19.96
CA ARG A 124 -9.08 -22.17 -19.54
C ARG A 124 -9.09 -20.70 -19.86
N ARG A 125 -10.13 -20.25 -20.56
CA ARG A 125 -10.37 -18.83 -20.81
C ARG A 125 -10.65 -18.12 -19.48
N PRO A 126 -10.11 -16.92 -19.23
CA PRO A 126 -10.52 -16.10 -18.09
C PRO A 126 -12.04 -15.88 -18.09
N ASP A 127 -12.66 -15.78 -16.91
CA ASP A 127 -14.08 -15.44 -16.80
C ASP A 127 -14.32 -13.93 -17.03
N PHE A 128 -13.33 -13.11 -16.72
CA PHE A 128 -13.34 -11.66 -16.91
C PHE A 128 -11.91 -11.11 -16.93
N ILE A 129 -11.76 -9.85 -17.37
CA ILE A 129 -10.49 -9.11 -17.32
C ILE A 129 -10.61 -8.00 -16.27
N SER A 130 -9.63 -7.94 -15.37
CA SER A 130 -9.48 -6.84 -14.40
C SER A 130 -8.43 -5.85 -14.92
N VAL A 131 -8.70 -4.56 -14.82
CA VAL A 131 -7.72 -3.56 -15.26
C VAL A 131 -7.81 -2.29 -14.43
N THR A 132 -6.68 -1.69 -14.12
CA THR A 132 -6.64 -0.40 -13.43
C THR A 132 -7.27 0.68 -14.31
N ARG A 133 -8.41 1.22 -13.89
CA ARG A 133 -9.10 2.32 -14.59
C ARG A 133 -8.63 3.69 -14.08
N GLY A 134 -8.17 3.77 -12.84
CA GLY A 134 -7.60 4.97 -12.25
C GLY A 134 -7.54 4.91 -10.71
N PRO A 135 -7.04 5.96 -10.04
CA PRO A 135 -6.34 7.11 -10.61
C PRO A 135 -4.97 6.73 -11.21
N GLY A 136 -4.34 7.64 -11.95
CA GLY A 136 -3.04 7.40 -12.57
C GLY A 136 -2.71 8.34 -13.73
N MET A 137 -1.57 8.13 -14.38
CA MET A 137 -1.19 8.87 -15.58
C MET A 137 -2.07 8.45 -16.76
N ARG A 138 -2.85 9.40 -17.30
CA ARG A 138 -3.91 9.12 -18.30
C ARG A 138 -3.43 8.28 -19.48
N SER A 139 -2.28 8.62 -20.07
CA SER A 139 -1.72 7.88 -21.21
C SER A 139 -1.32 6.45 -20.84
N ASN A 140 -0.77 6.25 -19.64
CA ASN A 140 -0.34 4.94 -19.17
C ASN A 140 -1.54 4.04 -18.86
N LEU A 141 -2.59 4.61 -18.24
CA LEU A 141 -3.86 3.93 -18.02
C LEU A 141 -4.51 3.47 -19.32
N PHE A 142 -4.46 4.28 -20.39
CA PHE A 142 -5.02 3.88 -21.69
C PHE A 142 -4.32 2.66 -22.27
N THR A 143 -3.00 2.54 -22.16
CA THR A 143 -2.26 1.36 -22.65
C THR A 143 -2.80 0.06 -22.05
N GLY A 144 -3.01 0.03 -20.73
CA GLY A 144 -3.60 -1.13 -20.05
C GLY A 144 -5.07 -1.33 -20.38
N LEU A 145 -5.87 -0.26 -20.30
CA LEU A 145 -7.32 -0.31 -20.48
C LEU A 145 -7.73 -0.74 -21.90
N ASP A 146 -7.07 -0.23 -22.93
CA ASP A 146 -7.40 -0.57 -24.32
C ASP A 146 -6.95 -1.99 -24.66
N THR A 147 -5.82 -2.46 -24.10
CA THR A 147 -5.42 -3.87 -24.17
C THR A 147 -6.46 -4.76 -23.50
N ALA A 148 -6.92 -4.41 -22.29
CA ALA A 148 -7.93 -5.16 -21.57
C ALA A 148 -9.26 -5.26 -22.33
N LYS A 149 -9.72 -4.15 -22.94
CA LYS A 149 -10.92 -4.14 -23.81
C LYS A 149 -10.74 -5.04 -25.03
N GLY A 150 -9.57 -5.01 -25.67
CA GLY A 150 -9.24 -5.87 -26.79
C GLY A 150 -9.33 -7.35 -26.42
N LEU A 151 -8.73 -7.74 -25.30
CA LEU A 151 -8.80 -9.11 -24.76
C LEU A 151 -10.23 -9.50 -24.39
N ALA A 152 -10.95 -8.66 -23.64
CA ALA A 152 -12.33 -8.90 -23.23
C ALA A 152 -13.26 -9.07 -24.43
N THR A 153 -13.09 -8.25 -25.47
CA THR A 153 -13.84 -8.35 -26.72
C THR A 153 -13.46 -9.61 -27.49
N ALA A 154 -12.18 -9.92 -27.66
CA ALA A 154 -11.73 -11.10 -28.39
C ALA A 154 -12.21 -12.41 -27.73
N TRP A 155 -12.21 -12.45 -26.40
CA TRP A 155 -12.62 -13.62 -25.62
C TRP A 155 -14.11 -13.63 -25.26
N GLN A 156 -14.85 -12.56 -25.50
CA GLN A 156 -16.27 -12.40 -25.15
C GLN A 156 -16.50 -12.62 -23.64
N VAL A 157 -15.71 -11.92 -22.82
CA VAL A 157 -15.72 -12.02 -21.35
C VAL A 157 -15.90 -10.64 -20.73
N ASP A 158 -16.41 -10.60 -19.50
CA ASP A 158 -16.68 -9.32 -18.83
C ASP A 158 -15.39 -8.51 -18.58
N LEU A 159 -15.56 -7.20 -18.40
CA LEU A 159 -14.49 -6.27 -18.02
C LEU A 159 -14.82 -5.66 -16.65
N VAL A 160 -13.80 -5.53 -15.80
CA VAL A 160 -13.90 -4.85 -14.50
C VAL A 160 -12.79 -3.79 -14.42
N GLY A 161 -13.21 -2.52 -14.40
CA GLY A 161 -12.35 -1.36 -14.17
C GLY A 161 -12.12 -1.14 -12.69
N VAL A 162 -10.91 -1.44 -12.22
CA VAL A 162 -10.54 -1.41 -10.81
C VAL A 162 -9.99 -0.05 -10.42
N HIS A 163 -10.38 0.42 -9.23
CA HIS A 163 -9.79 1.60 -8.61
C HIS A 163 -8.46 1.23 -7.94
N HIS A 164 -7.37 1.88 -8.34
CA HIS A 164 -6.01 1.59 -7.89
C HIS A 164 -5.86 1.65 -6.37
N MET A 165 -6.34 2.72 -5.72
CA MET A 165 -6.27 2.84 -4.24
C MET A 165 -7.16 1.83 -3.50
N GLN A 166 -8.27 1.40 -4.10
CA GLN A 166 -9.10 0.33 -3.54
C GLN A 166 -8.31 -0.98 -3.54
N ALA A 167 -7.59 -1.28 -4.63
CA ALA A 167 -6.75 -2.46 -4.72
C ALA A 167 -5.67 -2.49 -3.63
N HIS A 168 -4.99 -1.37 -3.39
CA HIS A 168 -4.03 -1.23 -2.28
C HIS A 168 -4.67 -1.45 -0.90
N ALA A 169 -5.91 -1.01 -0.69
CA ALA A 169 -6.64 -1.21 0.56
C ALA A 169 -7.06 -2.68 0.76
N LEU A 170 -7.31 -3.42 -0.32
CA LEU A 170 -7.72 -4.82 -0.30
C LEU A 170 -6.55 -5.82 -0.37
N THR A 171 -5.30 -5.36 -0.54
CA THR A 171 -4.10 -6.22 -0.56
C THR A 171 -4.01 -7.21 0.61
N PRO A 172 -4.30 -6.86 1.88
CA PRO A 172 -4.23 -7.85 2.96
C PRO A 172 -5.23 -9.00 2.78
N ARG A 173 -6.40 -8.71 2.18
CA ARG A 173 -7.43 -9.70 1.87
C ARG A 173 -6.96 -10.66 0.79
N LEU A 174 -6.23 -10.16 -0.22
CA LEU A 174 -5.51 -10.99 -1.18
C LEU A 174 -4.52 -11.91 -0.46
N VAL A 175 -3.64 -11.35 0.36
CA VAL A 175 -2.58 -12.14 1.02
C VAL A 175 -3.18 -13.23 1.89
N LYS A 176 -4.22 -12.92 2.67
CA LYS A 176 -4.94 -13.91 3.47
C LYS A 176 -5.57 -14.99 2.59
N ALA A 177 -6.11 -14.63 1.43
CA ALA A 177 -6.68 -15.60 0.49
C ALA A 177 -5.62 -16.50 -0.18
N LEU A 178 -4.38 -16.03 -0.34
CA LEU A 178 -3.26 -16.82 -0.87
C LEU A 178 -2.66 -17.77 0.17
N GLN A 179 -2.95 -17.58 1.46
CA GLN A 179 -2.45 -18.44 2.53
C GLN A 179 -3.34 -19.68 2.73
N PRO A 180 -2.76 -20.83 3.15
CA PRO A 180 -3.52 -22.00 3.57
C PRO A 180 -4.55 -21.64 4.65
N THR A 181 -5.78 -22.10 4.49
CA THR A 181 -6.82 -21.92 5.52
C THR A 181 -6.52 -22.77 6.75
N GLU A 182 -6.48 -22.15 7.94
CA GLU A 182 -6.25 -22.86 9.19
C GLU A 182 -7.41 -23.80 9.52
N ALA A 183 -7.10 -25.00 10.02
CA ALA A 183 -8.09 -26.06 10.27
C ALA A 183 -8.95 -25.81 11.54
N HIS A 184 -8.65 -24.79 12.33
CA HIS A 184 -9.23 -24.58 13.68
C HIS A 184 -9.95 -23.23 13.76
N GLY A 185 -11.19 -23.18 13.28
CA GLY A 185 -12.05 -22.01 13.44
C GLY A 185 -13.37 -22.16 12.68
N SER A 186 -14.48 -22.19 13.41
CA SER A 186 -15.84 -22.37 12.89
C SER A 186 -16.44 -21.13 12.20
N SER A 187 -15.64 -20.12 11.82
CA SER A 187 -16.11 -19.03 10.96
C SER A 187 -15.89 -19.38 9.50
N ALA A 188 -16.84 -20.13 8.96
CA ALA A 188 -16.92 -20.42 7.53
C ALA A 188 -17.21 -19.12 6.75
N ALA A 189 -16.40 -18.86 5.72
CA ALA A 189 -16.69 -18.06 4.52
C ALA A 189 -16.20 -16.61 4.38
N THR A 190 -15.82 -15.87 5.42
CA THR A 190 -15.43 -14.44 5.24
C THR A 190 -13.93 -14.28 4.96
N THR A 191 -13.57 -13.32 4.09
CA THR A 191 -12.16 -12.97 3.85
C THR A 191 -11.74 -11.91 4.86
N GLU A 192 -10.62 -12.09 5.53
CA GLU A 192 -10.07 -11.13 6.50
C GLU A 192 -9.08 -10.13 5.85
N PRO A 193 -8.87 -8.93 6.41
CA PRO A 193 -9.66 -8.34 7.50
C PRO A 193 -11.09 -8.05 7.04
N GLU A 194 -12.04 -8.29 7.93
CA GLU A 194 -13.45 -7.96 7.69
C GLU A 194 -13.67 -6.45 7.74
N PHE A 195 -14.67 -5.97 7.01
CA PHE A 195 -15.11 -4.59 7.13
C PHE A 195 -15.90 -4.40 8.44
N PRO A 196 -15.79 -3.23 9.10
CA PRO A 196 -14.96 -2.09 8.74
C PRO A 196 -13.50 -2.22 9.21
N PHE A 197 -12.57 -1.67 8.44
CA PHE A 197 -11.18 -1.52 8.85
C PHE A 197 -10.62 -0.16 8.41
N LEU A 198 -9.55 0.27 9.08
CA LEU A 198 -8.83 1.48 8.73
C LEU A 198 -7.61 1.11 7.88
N SER A 199 -7.46 1.70 6.69
CA SER A 199 -6.27 1.53 5.86
C SER A 199 -5.38 2.76 5.93
N VAL A 200 -4.08 2.53 6.13
CA VAL A 200 -3.03 3.54 6.08
C VAL A 200 -2.18 3.24 4.86
N LEU A 201 -2.38 4.01 3.79
CA LEU A 201 -1.70 3.80 2.51
C LEU A 201 -0.49 4.74 2.45
N VAL A 202 0.72 4.18 2.53
CA VAL A 202 1.98 4.94 2.60
C VAL A 202 2.97 4.42 1.55
N SER A 203 3.06 5.14 0.43
CA SER A 203 3.93 4.82 -0.71
C SER A 203 4.80 6.02 -1.10
N GLY A 204 5.52 5.89 -2.22
CA GLY A 204 6.23 7.02 -2.84
C GLY A 204 5.30 8.15 -3.29
N GLY A 205 4.07 7.82 -3.71
CA GLY A 205 3.10 8.78 -4.27
C GLY A 205 1.87 9.06 -3.39
N HIS A 206 1.62 8.25 -2.35
CA HIS A 206 0.43 8.36 -1.53
C HIS A 206 0.76 8.35 -0.03
N THR A 207 0.07 9.18 0.74
CA THR A 207 0.05 9.11 2.20
C THR A 207 -1.34 9.51 2.66
N MET A 208 -2.16 8.50 2.94
CA MET A 208 -3.58 8.69 3.28
C MET A 208 -4.08 7.70 4.33
N ILE A 209 -5.13 8.11 5.04
CA ILE A 209 -5.87 7.30 5.99
C ILE A 209 -7.30 7.14 5.47
N LEU A 210 -7.71 5.90 5.31
CA LEU A 210 -8.98 5.50 4.72
C LEU A 210 -9.80 4.72 5.73
N HIS A 211 -11.06 5.08 5.92
CA HIS A 211 -12.04 4.21 6.56
C HIS A 211 -12.74 3.39 5.49
N SER A 212 -12.56 2.07 5.51
CA SER A 212 -13.24 1.13 4.61
C SER A 212 -14.41 0.50 5.35
N ALA A 213 -15.62 0.98 5.10
CA ALA A 213 -16.84 0.50 5.75
C ALA A 213 -17.45 -0.73 5.04
N SER A 214 -17.22 -0.87 3.74
CA SER A 214 -17.56 -2.06 2.94
C SER A 214 -16.70 -2.11 1.68
N LEU A 215 -16.93 -3.11 0.82
CA LEU A 215 -16.24 -3.24 -0.48
C LEU A 215 -16.38 -1.99 -1.35
N THR A 216 -17.47 -1.24 -1.24
CA THR A 216 -17.74 -0.08 -2.10
C THR A 216 -17.90 1.23 -1.35
N GLN A 217 -17.80 1.22 -0.02
CA GLN A 217 -17.91 2.41 0.81
C GLN A 217 -16.58 2.67 1.51
N HIS A 218 -15.88 3.67 1.01
CA HIS A 218 -14.61 4.11 1.51
C HIS A 218 -14.65 5.62 1.75
N ALA A 219 -14.17 6.07 2.91
CA ALA A 219 -14.05 7.49 3.24
C ALA A 219 -12.58 7.85 3.44
N VAL A 220 -12.09 8.83 2.70
CA VAL A 220 -10.73 9.38 2.89
C VAL A 220 -10.79 10.32 4.10
N LEU A 221 -10.29 9.85 5.24
CA LEU A 221 -10.27 10.63 6.49
C LEU A 221 -9.11 11.63 6.51
N SER A 222 -7.99 11.25 5.91
CA SER A 222 -6.81 12.10 5.83
C SER A 222 -6.06 11.83 4.53
N ASN A 223 -5.50 12.89 3.95
CA ASN A 223 -4.53 12.83 2.87
C ASN A 223 -3.44 13.86 3.12
N THR A 224 -2.25 13.63 2.57
CA THR A 224 -1.22 14.67 2.55
C THR A 224 -1.66 15.85 1.67
N ILE A 225 -1.37 17.07 2.11
CA ILE A 225 -1.67 18.30 1.36
C ILE A 225 -0.56 18.68 0.38
N ASP A 226 0.63 18.08 0.53
CA ASP A 226 1.82 18.42 -0.26
C ASP A 226 2.49 17.21 -0.91
N THR A 227 3.41 16.53 -0.22
CA THR A 227 4.16 15.37 -0.71
C THR A 227 3.86 14.14 0.15
N ALA A 228 4.03 12.96 -0.43
CA ALA A 228 3.92 11.70 0.30
C ALA A 228 5.19 11.43 1.13
N ILE A 229 5.07 10.60 2.18
CA ILE A 229 6.20 10.22 3.04
C ILE A 229 7.31 9.55 2.23
N GLY A 230 6.99 8.70 1.25
CA GLY A 230 8.02 8.03 0.45
C GLY A 230 8.88 9.01 -0.34
N ASP A 231 8.26 9.96 -1.06
CA ASP A 231 8.99 11.03 -1.77
C ASP A 231 9.79 11.94 -0.81
N CYS A 232 9.21 12.28 0.35
CA CYS A 232 9.90 13.03 1.39
C CYS A 232 11.18 12.30 1.85
N LEU A 233 11.08 11.01 2.17
CA LEU A 233 12.21 10.19 2.61
C LEU A 233 13.24 9.99 1.50
N ASP A 234 12.83 9.80 0.24
CA ASP A 234 13.75 9.68 -0.88
C ASP A 234 14.55 10.98 -1.12
N LYS A 235 13.93 12.15 -0.93
CA LYS A 235 14.62 13.45 -1.02
C LYS A 235 15.58 13.66 0.16
N ILE A 236 15.15 13.33 1.37
CA ILE A 236 16.00 13.37 2.56
C ILE A 236 17.20 12.44 2.39
N ALA A 237 16.98 11.22 1.88
CA ALA A 237 18.04 10.25 1.64
C ALA A 237 19.10 10.80 0.67
N ARG A 238 18.71 11.51 -0.39
CA ARG A 238 19.66 12.15 -1.31
C ARG A 238 20.52 13.24 -0.66
N ALA A 239 20.01 13.92 0.36
CA ALA A 239 20.77 14.93 1.09
C ALA A 239 21.67 14.30 2.17
N VAL A 240 21.19 13.23 2.81
CA VAL A 240 21.80 12.63 4.00
C VAL A 240 22.82 11.55 3.68
N LEU A 241 22.54 10.68 2.69
CA LEU A 241 23.38 9.53 2.38
C LEU A 241 24.73 9.96 1.79
N PRO A 242 25.85 9.35 2.22
CA PRO A 242 27.13 9.53 1.55
C PRO A 242 27.09 9.11 0.09
N SER A 243 27.89 9.79 -0.76
CA SER A 243 27.94 9.53 -2.21
C SER A 243 28.29 8.08 -2.53
N GLU A 244 29.13 7.44 -1.72
CA GLU A 244 29.56 6.04 -1.86
C GLU A 244 28.43 5.05 -1.57
N VAL A 245 27.50 5.40 -0.69
CA VAL A 245 26.31 4.58 -0.41
C VAL A 245 25.33 4.69 -1.58
N MET A 246 25.17 5.90 -2.11
CA MET A 246 24.26 6.15 -3.24
C MET A 246 24.74 5.52 -4.55
N SER A 247 26.05 5.54 -4.84
CA SER A 247 26.60 4.96 -6.07
C SER A 247 26.43 3.44 -6.15
N ASN A 248 26.34 2.76 -5.00
CA ASN A 248 26.13 1.32 -4.89
C ASN A 248 24.65 0.92 -4.80
N ALA A 249 23.73 1.89 -4.86
CA ALA A 249 22.29 1.63 -4.78
C ALA A 249 21.81 0.86 -6.01
N LYS A 250 21.13 -0.27 -5.79
CA LYS A 250 20.55 -1.10 -6.86
C LYS A 250 19.24 -0.55 -7.41
N THR A 251 18.61 0.39 -6.70
CA THR A 251 17.30 0.96 -7.05
C THR A 251 17.28 2.45 -6.75
N THR A 252 16.31 3.16 -7.31
CA THR A 252 16.04 4.58 -7.04
C THR A 252 15.15 4.81 -5.81
N MET A 253 14.72 3.75 -5.11
CA MET A 253 13.95 3.82 -3.86
C MET A 253 14.91 3.96 -2.66
N TYR A 254 15.31 5.20 -2.37
CA TYR A 254 16.32 5.49 -1.36
C TYR A 254 15.80 5.42 0.08
N GLY A 255 14.49 5.44 0.32
CA GLY A 255 13.89 5.34 1.64
C GLY A 255 14.28 4.06 2.40
N ALA A 256 14.41 2.92 1.72
CA ALA A 256 14.88 1.68 2.34
C ALA A 256 16.38 1.76 2.71
N LEU A 257 17.20 2.38 1.85
CA LEU A 257 18.62 2.62 2.14
C LEU A 257 18.80 3.60 3.30
N LEU A 258 17.90 4.59 3.43
CA LEU A 258 17.90 5.53 4.55
C LEU A 258 17.66 4.81 5.89
N GLU A 259 16.77 3.82 5.91
CA GLU A 259 16.54 2.99 7.10
C GLU A 259 17.78 2.16 7.47
N GLU A 260 18.38 1.46 6.51
CA GLU A 260 19.59 0.65 6.74
C GLU A 260 20.77 1.53 7.21
N PHE A 261 20.92 2.71 6.62
CA PHE A 261 21.94 3.67 7.00
C PHE A 261 21.76 4.20 8.43
N ALA A 262 20.52 4.48 8.81
CA ALA A 262 20.17 5.02 10.13
C ALA A 262 20.36 4.01 11.28
N PHE A 263 20.16 2.71 10.99
CA PHE A 263 20.16 1.62 11.97
C PHE A 263 21.00 0.42 11.50
N PRO A 264 22.35 0.55 11.45
CA PRO A 264 23.24 -0.50 10.98
C PRO A 264 23.17 -1.78 11.83
N ASP A 265 23.15 -1.67 13.15
CA ASP A 265 23.18 -2.82 14.07
C ASP A 265 21.88 -3.64 14.01
N ALA A 266 20.74 -2.95 13.89
CA ALA A 266 19.45 -3.60 13.67
C ALA A 266 19.46 -4.39 12.34
N SER A 267 20.14 -3.88 11.30
CA SER A 267 20.26 -4.58 10.02
C SER A 267 21.08 -5.88 10.12
N ASP A 268 22.08 -5.92 10.99
CA ASP A 268 22.97 -7.08 11.18
C ASP A 268 22.33 -8.18 12.04
N ASP A 269 21.60 -7.81 13.09
CA ASP A 269 20.81 -8.77 13.86
C ASP A 269 19.72 -9.42 13.01
N ILE A 270 19.11 -8.65 12.09
CA ILE A 270 18.16 -9.17 11.10
C ILE A 270 18.84 -10.14 10.12
N LYS A 271 20.04 -9.81 9.61
CA LYS A 271 20.83 -10.69 8.72
C LYS A 271 21.28 -11.97 9.45
N ARG A 272 21.50 -11.93 10.76
CA ARG A 272 21.81 -13.11 11.60
C ARG A 272 20.60 -14.00 11.82
N ILE A 273 19.43 -13.41 12.10
CA ILE A 273 18.18 -14.15 12.29
C ILE A 273 17.71 -14.81 10.99
N SER A 274 17.81 -14.13 9.85
CA SER A 274 17.47 -14.74 8.55
C SER A 274 18.40 -15.90 8.19
N LYS A 275 19.66 -15.86 8.62
CA LYS A 275 20.60 -17.00 8.52
C LYS A 275 20.32 -18.12 9.53
N SER A 276 19.87 -17.80 10.75
CA SER A 276 19.49 -18.81 11.76
C SER A 276 18.22 -19.58 11.36
N LYS A 277 17.25 -18.92 10.72
CA LYS A 277 16.08 -19.60 10.12
C LYS A 277 16.45 -20.57 8.99
N LYS A 278 17.58 -20.37 8.32
CA LYS A 278 18.11 -21.30 7.32
C LYS A 278 18.55 -22.66 7.90
N GLY A 279 18.76 -22.75 9.22
CA GLY A 279 19.07 -24.00 9.92
C GLY A 279 17.84 -24.77 10.43
N THR A 280 16.63 -24.25 10.24
CA THR A 280 15.35 -24.83 10.68
C THR A 280 14.36 -24.94 9.49
N GLU A 281 14.89 -25.21 8.29
CA GLU A 281 14.13 -25.24 7.02
C GLU A 281 13.19 -26.46 6.83
N GLU A 282 13.04 -27.34 7.81
CA GLU A 282 12.14 -28.50 7.66
C GLU A 282 10.67 -28.26 8.11
N ALA A 283 10.34 -27.10 8.73
CA ALA A 283 8.97 -26.86 9.24
C ALA A 283 8.27 -25.56 8.78
N GLU A 284 8.97 -24.54 8.27
CA GLU A 284 8.35 -23.24 7.86
C GLU A 284 8.35 -22.97 6.33
N SER A 285 8.68 -23.97 5.49
CA SER A 285 8.90 -23.81 4.03
C SER A 285 7.65 -23.68 3.14
N ARG A 286 6.49 -23.21 3.64
CA ARG A 286 5.23 -23.23 2.88
C ARG A 286 4.53 -21.89 2.60
N ASN A 287 5.03 -20.74 3.04
CA ASN A 287 4.32 -19.47 2.82
C ASN A 287 5.13 -18.47 1.98
N GLU A 288 4.84 -18.43 0.67
CA GLU A 288 5.47 -17.50 -0.30
C GLU A 288 5.14 -16.02 0.01
N TYR A 289 4.02 -15.76 0.70
CA TYR A 289 3.52 -14.42 0.99
C TYR A 289 3.24 -14.25 2.50
N PRO A 290 4.27 -14.00 3.33
CA PRO A 290 4.08 -13.83 4.77
C PRO A 290 3.26 -12.56 5.04
N LEU A 291 2.20 -12.70 5.84
CA LEU A 291 1.39 -11.60 6.34
C LEU A 291 1.79 -11.38 7.80
N GLU A 292 2.23 -10.18 8.14
CA GLU A 292 2.39 -9.83 9.55
C GLU A 292 1.04 -9.35 10.06
N ASP A 293 0.52 -10.07 11.05
CA ASP A 293 -0.84 -9.96 11.53
C ASP A 293 -0.85 -10.28 13.03
N SER A 294 -0.88 -9.23 13.84
CA SER A 294 -0.78 -9.32 15.29
C SER A 294 -1.48 -8.13 15.93
N THR A 295 -1.79 -8.22 17.22
CA THR A 295 -2.19 -7.04 17.99
C THR A 295 -1.01 -6.06 18.13
N ALA A 296 -1.31 -4.79 18.37
CA ALA A 296 -0.27 -3.78 18.61
C ALA A 296 0.65 -4.17 19.78
N ALA A 297 0.09 -4.74 20.84
CA ALA A 297 0.86 -5.23 22.00
C ALA A 297 1.77 -6.41 21.65
N GLU A 298 1.26 -7.42 20.92
CA GLU A 298 2.07 -8.56 20.49
C GLU A 298 3.21 -8.14 19.58
N TYR A 299 2.96 -7.22 18.63
CA TYR A 299 4.01 -6.67 17.79
C TYR A 299 5.09 -5.97 18.61
N CYS A 300 4.70 -5.15 19.59
CA CYS A 300 5.63 -4.52 20.51
C CYS A 300 6.38 -5.53 21.40
N ALA A 301 5.76 -6.62 21.83
CA ALA A 301 6.43 -7.66 22.61
C ALA A 301 7.47 -8.41 21.75
N LYS A 302 7.10 -8.77 20.52
CA LYS A 302 7.94 -9.48 19.56
C LYS A 302 9.14 -8.64 19.12
N TYR A 303 8.91 -7.36 18.80
CA TYR A 303 9.92 -6.49 18.17
C TYR A 303 10.46 -5.38 19.08
N GLY A 304 9.90 -5.15 20.26
CA GLY A 304 10.30 -4.06 21.16
C GLY A 304 11.58 -4.33 21.93
N ALA A 305 11.83 -5.57 22.35
CA ALA A 305 13.12 -5.97 22.93
C ALA A 305 14.21 -6.14 21.84
N GLN A 306 13.82 -6.43 20.59
CA GLN A 306 14.71 -6.77 19.48
C GLN A 306 15.01 -5.60 18.53
N GLY A 307 14.18 -4.54 18.55
CA GLY A 307 14.19 -3.52 17.50
C GLY A 307 15.38 -2.58 17.53
N GLY A 308 16.12 -2.49 18.63
CA GLY A 308 17.33 -1.65 18.74
C GLY A 308 17.12 -0.16 18.44
N TYR A 309 15.89 0.30 18.23
CA TYR A 309 15.58 1.64 17.74
C TYR A 309 15.72 2.73 18.80
N GLY A 310 15.85 2.37 20.09
CA GLY A 310 15.93 3.33 21.20
C GLY A 310 14.72 4.26 21.32
N TYR A 311 13.59 3.89 20.70
CA TYR A 311 12.39 4.72 20.61
C TYR A 311 11.42 4.46 21.76
N ALA A 312 10.90 5.53 22.33
CA ALA A 312 9.84 5.49 23.33
C ALA A 312 8.81 6.58 23.05
N VAL A 313 7.54 6.21 23.08
CA VAL A 313 6.41 7.11 22.75
C VAL A 313 6.40 8.33 23.69
N PRO A 314 6.36 9.56 23.15
CA PRO A 314 6.26 10.75 23.98
C PRO A 314 4.94 10.81 24.77
N LYS A 315 5.04 11.18 26.05
CA LYS A 315 3.87 11.33 26.95
C LYS A 315 2.99 12.52 26.53
N ASN A 316 3.61 13.60 26.11
CA ASN A 316 2.95 14.84 25.70
C ASN A 316 3.85 15.61 24.71
N GLY A 317 3.36 16.76 24.22
CA GLY A 317 4.11 17.57 23.25
C GLY A 317 5.38 18.24 23.80
N GLU A 318 5.50 18.41 25.11
CA GLU A 318 6.74 18.90 25.73
C GLU A 318 7.80 17.80 25.76
N ASP A 319 7.44 16.62 26.24
CA ASP A 319 8.29 15.42 26.22
C ASP A 319 8.77 15.10 24.79
N GLN A 320 7.90 15.26 23.79
CA GLN A 320 8.26 15.10 22.38
C GLN A 320 9.35 16.09 21.94
N ARG A 321 9.23 17.38 22.29
CA ARG A 321 10.22 18.41 21.95
C ARG A 321 11.55 18.17 22.66
N THR A 322 11.51 17.78 23.93
CA THR A 322 12.71 17.51 24.73
C THR A 322 13.45 16.29 24.19
N ARG A 323 12.75 15.21 23.87
CA ARG A 323 13.36 13.98 23.31
C ARG A 323 13.90 14.17 21.89
N GLY A 324 13.28 15.02 21.10
CA GLY A 324 13.74 15.32 19.74
C GLY A 324 15.00 16.19 19.69
N MET A 325 15.45 16.77 20.81
CA MET A 325 16.66 17.58 20.83
C MET A 325 17.91 16.71 20.73
N THR A 326 18.69 16.92 19.68
CA THR A 326 19.92 16.16 19.44
C THR A 326 21.14 16.81 20.09
N GLU A 327 22.24 16.06 20.23
CA GLU A 327 23.52 16.57 20.74
C GLU A 327 24.15 17.66 19.86
N TRP A 328 23.66 17.82 18.62
CA TRP A 328 24.05 18.86 17.69
C TRP A 328 23.18 20.13 17.81
N GLY A 329 22.19 20.15 18.70
CA GLY A 329 21.39 21.35 18.98
C GLY A 329 20.25 21.63 17.99
N TRP A 330 19.97 20.72 17.06
CA TRP A 330 18.77 20.75 16.22
C TRP A 330 17.75 19.69 16.65
N SER A 331 16.49 19.90 16.28
CA SER A 331 15.40 18.94 16.43
C SER A 331 14.39 19.12 15.30
N PHE A 332 13.69 18.03 14.96
CA PHE A 332 12.52 18.04 14.09
C PHE A 332 11.31 17.61 14.93
N ASN A 333 10.24 18.40 14.92
CA ASN A 333 9.10 18.18 15.82
C ASN A 333 7.78 18.25 15.05
N PRO A 334 6.89 17.25 15.20
CA PRO A 334 5.53 17.31 14.69
C PRO A 334 4.62 18.20 15.61
N PRO A 335 3.38 18.52 15.19
CA PRO A 335 2.81 18.24 13.88
C PRO A 335 3.48 19.06 12.79
N LEU A 336 3.67 18.44 11.63
CA LEU A 336 4.26 19.10 10.46
C LEU A 336 3.23 19.98 9.73
N SER A 337 1.93 19.76 9.97
CA SER A 337 0.85 20.69 9.64
C SER A 337 0.62 21.69 10.78
N ARG A 338 0.69 22.99 10.47
CA ARG A 338 0.31 24.07 11.41
C ARG A 338 -1.10 24.55 11.09
N PRO A 339 -2.01 24.64 12.09
CA PRO A 339 -3.24 25.37 11.88
C PRO A 339 -2.94 26.86 11.80
N SER A 340 -3.62 27.58 10.91
CA SER A 340 -3.62 29.05 10.91
C SER A 340 -4.02 29.54 12.30
N GLY A 341 -3.13 30.27 13.00
CA GLY A 341 -3.42 30.84 14.32
C GLY A 341 -2.83 30.11 15.54
N GLY A 342 -1.96 29.12 15.38
CA GLY A 342 -1.11 28.62 16.48
C GLY A 342 -1.80 27.75 17.55
N GLY A 343 -3.05 27.33 17.31
CA GLY A 343 -3.75 26.37 18.19
C GLY A 343 -3.19 24.93 18.09
N LYS A 344 -3.58 24.06 19.04
CA LYS A 344 -3.34 22.61 18.92
C LYS A 344 -4.09 22.09 17.68
N SER A 345 -3.40 21.64 16.64
CA SER A 345 -4.05 20.97 15.51
C SER A 345 -4.62 19.63 16.00
N ARG A 346 -5.95 19.61 16.18
CA ARG A 346 -6.78 18.40 16.19
C ARG A 346 -7.25 18.08 14.76
N THR A 347 -6.49 18.50 13.75
CA THR A 347 -6.85 18.26 12.36
C THR A 347 -6.16 17.00 11.86
N LEU A 348 -6.84 16.30 10.95
CA LEU A 348 -6.29 15.13 10.29
C LEU A 348 -5.28 15.50 9.21
N ASP A 349 -5.02 16.78 8.94
CA ASP A 349 -4.10 17.23 7.91
C ASP A 349 -2.67 16.71 8.14
N MET A 350 -2.05 16.28 7.05
CA MET A 350 -0.66 15.87 6.99
C MET A 350 0.10 16.71 5.96
N SER A 351 1.31 17.14 6.30
CA SER A 351 2.23 17.87 5.43
C SER A 351 3.65 17.41 5.73
N PHE A 352 4.48 17.25 4.70
CA PHE A 352 5.85 16.73 4.86
C PHE A 352 6.91 17.56 4.11
N SER A 353 6.51 18.48 3.23
CA SER A 353 7.45 19.27 2.42
C SER A 353 8.41 20.13 3.26
N GLY A 354 7.92 20.71 4.36
CA GLY A 354 8.73 21.56 5.24
C GLY A 354 9.88 20.83 5.95
N LEU A 355 9.78 19.50 6.11
CA LEU A 355 10.82 18.70 6.75
C LEU A 355 12.06 18.60 5.87
N GLN A 356 11.90 18.38 4.56
CA GLN A 356 13.02 18.32 3.62
C GLN A 356 13.86 19.60 3.71
N SER A 357 13.22 20.78 3.63
CA SER A 357 13.91 22.06 3.71
C SER A 357 14.53 22.31 5.09
N ALA A 358 13.99 21.73 6.17
CA ALA A 358 14.62 21.78 7.50
C ALA A 358 15.88 20.92 7.56
N VAL A 359 15.83 19.71 7.00
CA VAL A 359 16.98 18.80 6.89
C VAL A 359 18.09 19.41 6.06
N GLU A 360 17.78 19.95 4.87
CA GLU A 360 18.77 20.60 4.01
C GLU A 360 19.44 21.78 4.73
N ARG A 361 18.68 22.61 5.45
CA ARG A 361 19.24 23.71 6.25
C ARG A 361 20.17 23.23 7.37
N VAL A 362 19.78 22.18 8.09
CA VAL A 362 20.66 21.57 9.09
C VAL A 362 21.93 21.09 8.41
N ILE A 363 21.85 20.36 7.30
CA ILE A 363 23.01 19.86 6.53
C ILE A 363 23.89 20.97 5.97
N GLN A 364 23.33 22.11 5.56
CA GLN A 364 24.09 23.17 4.91
C GLN A 364 24.75 24.12 5.91
N PHE A 365 24.12 24.41 7.05
CA PHE A 365 24.58 25.46 7.97
C PHE A 365 24.98 24.92 9.35
N GLY A 366 24.38 23.80 9.81
CA GLY A 366 24.50 23.36 11.19
C GLY A 366 23.84 24.31 12.19
N MET A 367 24.01 24.03 13.49
CA MET A 367 23.46 24.82 14.58
C MET A 367 24.57 25.28 15.53
N ASP A 368 24.39 26.47 16.08
CA ASP A 368 25.15 26.94 17.23
C ASP A 368 24.56 26.32 18.50
N LYS A 369 25.34 25.48 19.18
CA LYS A 369 24.93 24.78 20.41
C LYS A 369 24.65 25.73 21.58
N SER A 370 25.25 26.92 21.58
CA SER A 370 25.07 27.90 22.66
C SER A 370 23.79 28.72 22.49
N THR A 371 23.44 29.07 21.25
CA THR A 371 22.28 29.92 20.94
C THR A 371 21.06 29.15 20.45
N GLY A 372 21.22 27.88 20.05
CA GLY A 372 20.17 27.06 19.44
C GLY A 372 19.69 27.61 18.10
N LYS A 373 20.51 28.41 17.41
CA LYS A 373 20.18 29.05 16.12
C LYS A 373 20.99 28.41 14.99
N VAL A 374 20.41 28.42 13.79
CA VAL A 374 21.10 28.01 12.56
C VAL A 374 22.26 28.97 12.32
N ASN A 375 23.43 28.42 11.96
CA ASN A 375 24.58 29.27 11.64
C ASN A 375 24.31 30.10 10.37
N LYS A 376 24.96 31.26 10.26
CA LYS A 376 24.81 32.14 9.09
C LYS A 376 25.72 31.75 7.91
N THR A 377 26.76 30.96 8.18
CA THR A 377 27.76 30.54 7.21
C THR A 377 27.59 29.05 6.92
N GLU A 378 27.70 28.69 5.65
CA GLU A 378 27.64 27.29 5.23
C GLU A 378 28.82 26.50 5.80
N ARG A 379 28.56 25.25 6.19
CA ARG A 379 29.62 24.32 6.56
C ARG A 379 30.27 23.71 5.32
N PRO A 380 31.57 23.39 5.36
CA PRO A 380 32.19 22.63 4.28
C PRO A 380 31.53 21.25 4.15
N PRO A 381 31.61 20.58 2.97
CA PRO A 381 31.04 19.25 2.77
C PRO A 381 31.54 18.18 3.76
N THR A 382 32.76 18.34 4.27
CA THR A 382 33.39 17.50 5.31
C THR A 382 32.98 17.88 6.73
N GLY A 383 32.23 18.96 6.91
CA GLY A 383 31.83 19.52 8.21
C GLY A 383 30.62 18.82 8.84
N ILE A 384 30.16 17.71 8.27
CA ILE A 384 29.10 16.87 8.82
C ILE A 384 29.66 15.46 9.03
N THR A 385 29.59 14.96 10.26
CA THR A 385 30.09 13.62 10.59
C THR A 385 29.13 12.55 10.11
N LEU A 386 29.63 11.31 9.95
CA LEU A 386 28.79 10.16 9.63
C LEU A 386 27.68 9.96 10.69
N GLU A 387 28.00 10.18 11.96
CA GLU A 387 27.05 9.98 13.05
C GLU A 387 25.97 11.07 13.09
N GLU A 388 26.31 12.32 12.75
CA GLU A 388 25.31 13.38 12.57
C GLU A 388 24.37 13.05 11.40
N ARG A 389 24.90 12.56 10.27
CA ARG A 389 24.06 12.11 9.14
C ARG A 389 23.09 11.01 9.56
N ARG A 390 23.56 10.01 10.33
CA ARG A 390 22.71 8.93 10.85
C ARG A 390 21.64 9.47 11.79
N ALA A 391 21.99 10.40 12.68
CA ALA A 391 21.03 11.05 13.54
C ALA A 391 19.97 11.81 12.75
N ILE A 392 20.35 12.55 11.69
CA ILE A 392 19.40 13.25 10.81
C ILE A 392 18.45 12.24 10.16
N ALA A 393 18.94 11.11 9.66
CA ALA A 393 18.12 10.06 9.08
C ALA A 393 17.10 9.50 10.10
N ARG A 394 17.57 9.14 11.30
CA ARG A 394 16.74 8.63 12.41
C ARG A 394 15.65 9.62 12.81
N GLU A 395 16.03 10.87 13.07
CA GLU A 395 15.12 11.92 13.53
C GLU A 395 14.12 12.36 12.46
N SER A 396 14.53 12.36 11.19
CA SER A 396 13.62 12.62 10.08
C SER A 396 12.55 11.55 9.97
N MET A 397 12.95 10.26 9.99
CA MET A 397 12.02 9.14 10.00
C MET A 397 11.10 9.16 11.23
N ARG A 398 11.66 9.36 12.43
CA ARG A 398 10.88 9.49 13.67
C ARG A 398 9.80 10.56 13.52
N THR A 399 10.17 11.74 13.04
CA THR A 399 9.25 12.88 12.91
C THR A 399 8.10 12.60 11.95
N VAL A 400 8.37 12.04 10.76
CA VAL A 400 7.29 11.73 9.80
C VAL A 400 6.41 10.58 10.27
N PHE A 401 6.99 9.56 10.91
CA PHE A 401 6.25 8.39 11.39
C PHE A 401 5.42 8.70 12.63
N GLU A 402 5.93 9.50 13.58
CA GLU A 402 5.14 10.02 14.71
C GLU A 402 4.00 10.91 14.22
N HIS A 403 4.24 11.75 13.21
CA HIS A 403 3.19 12.58 12.62
C HIS A 403 2.07 11.70 12.06
N LEU A 404 2.40 10.70 11.24
CA LEU A 404 1.43 9.74 10.70
C LEU A 404 0.70 8.97 11.81
N ALA A 405 1.43 8.36 12.74
CA ALA A 405 0.85 7.55 13.82
C ALA A 405 -0.12 8.37 14.70
N SER A 406 0.20 9.65 14.95
CA SER A 406 -0.72 10.55 15.67
C SER A 406 -2.04 10.79 14.92
N ARG A 407 -2.02 10.83 13.58
CA ARG A 407 -3.24 10.98 12.76
C ARG A 407 -4.04 9.69 12.69
N VAL A 408 -3.39 8.53 12.72
CA VAL A 408 -4.06 7.23 12.85
C VAL A 408 -4.83 7.15 14.17
N VAL A 409 -4.20 7.52 15.29
CA VAL A 409 -4.88 7.56 16.60
C VAL A 409 -6.05 8.56 16.58
N LEU A 410 -5.85 9.76 16.02
CA LEU A 410 -6.92 10.75 15.90
C LEU A 410 -8.09 10.25 15.05
N ALA A 411 -7.82 9.55 13.94
CA ALA A 411 -8.85 8.96 13.11
C ALA A 411 -9.66 7.91 13.88
N LEU A 412 -9.00 7.01 14.61
CA LEU A 412 -9.67 6.02 15.46
C LEU A 412 -10.55 6.68 16.54
N GLN A 413 -10.08 7.77 17.15
CA GLN A 413 -10.85 8.54 18.13
C GLN A 413 -12.08 9.19 17.51
N LEU A 414 -11.94 9.82 16.35
CA LEU A 414 -13.06 10.47 15.66
C LEU A 414 -14.14 9.47 15.20
N ILE A 415 -13.72 8.27 14.75
CA ILE A 415 -14.67 7.19 14.42
C ILE A 415 -15.40 6.71 15.69
N ALA A 416 -14.69 6.56 16.81
CA ALA A 416 -15.29 6.12 18.07
C ALA A 416 -16.21 7.18 18.72
N GLU A 417 -16.02 8.46 18.42
CA GLU A 417 -16.89 9.56 18.88
C GLU A 417 -18.21 9.64 18.09
N ASP A 418 -18.27 9.07 16.88
CA ASP A 418 -19.47 9.02 16.05
C ASP A 418 -20.39 7.85 16.49
N PRO A 419 -21.58 8.13 17.04
CA PRO A 419 -22.48 7.08 17.55
C PRO A 419 -23.04 6.17 16.45
N ASP A 420 -23.03 6.61 15.18
CA ASP A 420 -23.49 5.82 14.04
C ASP A 420 -22.36 4.97 13.43
N SER A 421 -21.11 5.14 13.90
CA SER A 421 -19.95 4.43 13.40
C SER A 421 -19.69 3.12 14.15
N THR A 422 -19.34 2.08 13.40
CA THR A 422 -18.91 0.79 13.95
C THR A 422 -17.46 0.87 14.42
N SER A 423 -17.16 0.27 15.58
CA SER A 423 -15.80 0.21 16.11
C SER A 423 -14.82 -0.48 15.15
N ILE A 424 -13.66 0.13 14.92
CA ILE A 424 -12.59 -0.45 14.11
C ILE A 424 -11.81 -1.47 14.93
N GLY A 425 -11.82 -2.73 14.48
CA GLY A 425 -11.01 -3.80 15.07
C GLY A 425 -9.65 -3.99 14.41
N THR A 426 -9.39 -3.37 13.26
CA THR A 426 -8.16 -3.61 12.49
C THR A 426 -7.65 -2.36 11.77
N VAL A 427 -6.33 -2.15 11.87
CA VAL A 427 -5.57 -1.16 11.08
C VAL A 427 -4.68 -1.90 10.10
N VAL A 428 -4.93 -1.68 8.82
CA VAL A 428 -4.09 -2.16 7.71
C VAL A 428 -3.09 -1.07 7.36
N MET A 429 -1.81 -1.42 7.17
CA MET A 429 -0.83 -0.50 6.59
C MET A 429 -0.18 -1.14 5.37
N SER A 430 -0.36 -0.52 4.20
CA SER A 430 0.17 -0.98 2.91
C SER A 430 0.86 0.17 2.16
N GLY A 431 1.52 -0.16 1.05
CA GLY A 431 2.39 0.75 0.31
C GLY A 431 3.88 0.52 0.57
N GLY A 432 4.75 1.01 -0.31
CA GLY A 432 6.20 0.75 -0.24
C GLY A 432 6.86 1.17 1.08
N VAL A 433 6.39 2.25 1.72
CA VAL A 433 6.93 2.73 3.01
C VAL A 433 6.46 1.85 4.17
N ALA A 434 5.34 1.12 4.02
CA ALA A 434 4.91 0.14 5.01
C ALA A 434 5.90 -1.02 5.19
N ALA A 435 6.89 -1.19 4.31
CA ALA A 435 8.01 -2.12 4.51
C ALA A 435 8.99 -1.66 5.60
N ASN A 436 9.02 -0.37 5.92
CA ASN A 436 9.92 0.21 6.92
C ASN A 436 9.56 -0.28 8.32
N ARG A 437 10.49 -0.96 8.97
CA ARG A 437 10.24 -1.62 10.27
C ARG A 437 10.16 -0.60 11.40
N PHE A 438 10.89 0.50 11.28
CA PHE A 438 10.82 1.60 12.25
C PHE A 438 9.43 2.26 12.26
N LEU A 439 8.81 2.46 11.09
CA LEU A 439 7.42 2.93 10.98
C LEU A 439 6.45 1.96 11.65
N ARG A 440 6.54 0.65 11.34
CA ARG A 440 5.68 -0.37 11.97
C ARG A 440 5.81 -0.33 13.49
N PHE A 441 7.03 -0.22 13.99
CA PHE A 441 7.31 -0.15 15.43
C PHE A 441 6.74 1.12 16.08
N ILE A 442 6.92 2.30 15.44
CA ILE A 442 6.34 3.55 15.93
C ILE A 442 4.81 3.46 15.98
N LEU A 443 4.18 2.92 14.94
CA LEU A 443 2.72 2.76 14.90
C LEU A 443 2.24 1.86 16.06
N ALA A 444 2.78 0.65 16.16
CA ALA A 444 2.39 -0.32 17.19
C ALA A 444 2.59 0.24 18.62
N SER A 445 3.74 0.88 18.85
CA SER A 445 4.05 1.49 20.15
C SER A 445 3.09 2.62 20.47
N THR A 446 2.78 3.47 19.48
CA THR A 446 1.87 4.60 19.65
C THR A 446 0.45 4.12 19.91
N LEU A 447 -0.05 3.12 19.19
CA LEU A 447 -1.37 2.52 19.43
C LEU A 447 -1.47 1.95 20.85
N THR A 448 -0.47 1.15 21.25
CA THR A 448 -0.40 0.55 22.60
C THR A 448 -0.43 1.63 23.68
N ALA A 449 0.42 2.66 23.56
CA ALA A 449 0.50 3.77 24.52
C ALA A 449 -0.77 4.64 24.59
N ARG A 450 -1.66 4.54 23.59
CA ARG A 450 -2.91 5.32 23.50
C ARG A 450 -4.16 4.49 23.76
N GLY A 451 -4.02 3.28 24.30
CA GLY A 451 -5.14 2.43 24.71
C GLY A 451 -5.68 1.50 23.62
N TYR A 452 -4.96 1.35 22.51
CA TYR A 452 -5.32 0.45 21.40
C TYR A 452 -4.38 -0.77 21.35
N SER A 453 -4.07 -1.36 22.51
CA SER A 453 -3.15 -2.51 22.63
C SER A 453 -3.65 -3.75 21.88
N GLU A 454 -4.96 -4.02 21.97
CA GLU A 454 -5.62 -5.18 21.36
C GLU A 454 -6.02 -4.95 19.90
N LEU A 455 -5.74 -3.77 19.35
CA LEU A 455 -6.07 -3.47 17.96
C LEU A 455 -5.17 -4.29 17.04
N ARG A 456 -5.79 -5.07 16.14
CA ARG A 456 -5.08 -5.86 15.14
C ARG A 456 -4.41 -4.92 14.13
N ILE A 457 -3.11 -5.10 13.91
CA ILE A 457 -2.33 -4.38 12.90
C ILE A 457 -1.85 -5.36 11.84
N VAL A 458 -2.09 -5.02 10.58
CA VAL A 458 -1.81 -5.91 9.45
C VAL A 458 -0.88 -5.24 8.45
N PHE A 459 0.25 -5.88 8.16
CA PHE A 459 1.23 -5.43 7.18
C PHE A 459 1.42 -6.50 6.08
N PRO A 460 0.94 -6.24 4.85
CA PRO A 460 1.20 -7.13 3.72
C PRO A 460 2.71 -7.26 3.40
N PRO A 461 3.12 -8.32 2.70
CA PRO A 461 4.50 -8.49 2.30
C PRO A 461 4.91 -7.37 1.33
N PRO A 462 6.15 -6.86 1.42
CA PRO A 462 6.61 -5.74 0.59
C PRO A 462 6.40 -5.94 -0.91
N SER A 463 6.52 -7.17 -1.41
CA SER A 463 6.33 -7.53 -2.83
C SER A 463 4.90 -7.27 -3.33
N LEU A 464 3.90 -7.27 -2.45
CA LEU A 464 2.50 -6.99 -2.76
C LEU A 464 2.03 -5.60 -2.28
N CYS A 465 2.89 -4.86 -1.58
CA CYS A 465 2.63 -3.48 -1.15
C CYS A 465 2.96 -2.43 -2.22
N THR A 466 3.86 -2.73 -3.16
CA THR A 466 4.10 -1.86 -4.33
C THR A 466 3.06 -2.14 -5.42
N ASP A 467 2.91 -1.24 -6.39
CA ASP A 467 1.98 -1.42 -7.50
C ASP A 467 2.21 -2.75 -8.23
N ASN A 468 1.14 -3.53 -8.38
CA ASN A 468 1.17 -4.84 -9.01
C ASN A 468 -0.21 -5.26 -9.53
N ALA A 469 -0.25 -6.17 -10.50
CA ALA A 469 -1.51 -6.66 -11.04
C ALA A 469 -2.22 -7.68 -10.15
N ALA A 470 -1.56 -8.28 -9.14
CA ALA A 470 -2.21 -9.23 -8.24
C ALA A 470 -3.27 -8.53 -7.34
N MET A 471 -2.97 -7.32 -6.83
CA MET A 471 -3.97 -6.52 -6.09
C MET A 471 -5.14 -6.11 -6.99
N ILE A 472 -4.90 -5.85 -8.28
CA ILE A 472 -5.94 -5.54 -9.26
C ILE A 472 -6.80 -6.76 -9.55
N ALA A 473 -6.19 -7.93 -9.70
CA ALA A 473 -6.89 -9.20 -9.85
C ALA A 473 -7.81 -9.48 -8.67
N TRP A 474 -7.32 -9.26 -7.44
CA TRP A 474 -8.10 -9.50 -6.23
C TRP A 474 -9.26 -8.52 -6.06
N ALA A 475 -9.01 -7.22 -6.20
CA ALA A 475 -10.06 -6.22 -6.11
C ALA A 475 -11.11 -6.42 -7.22
N GLY A 476 -10.67 -6.71 -8.45
CA GLY A 476 -11.55 -7.05 -9.55
C GLY A 476 -12.39 -8.30 -9.27
N LEU A 477 -11.80 -9.32 -8.65
CA LEU A 477 -12.51 -10.54 -8.22
C LEU A 477 -13.58 -10.25 -7.15
N GLU A 478 -13.25 -9.49 -6.10
CA GLU A 478 -14.25 -9.12 -5.08
C GLU A 478 -15.40 -8.32 -5.69
N MET A 479 -15.08 -7.35 -6.56
CA MET A 479 -16.09 -6.55 -7.28
C MET A 479 -16.95 -7.42 -8.21
N TYR A 480 -16.33 -8.33 -8.97
CA TYR A 480 -17.04 -9.24 -9.87
C TYR A 480 -17.98 -10.19 -9.11
N GLN A 481 -17.52 -10.75 -7.99
CA GLN A 481 -18.33 -11.60 -7.11
C GLN A 481 -19.49 -10.85 -6.46
N ALA A 482 -19.33 -9.53 -6.22
CA ALA A 482 -20.39 -8.64 -5.78
C ALA A 482 -21.34 -8.20 -6.92
N GLY A 483 -21.09 -8.62 -8.16
CA GLY A 483 -21.95 -8.40 -9.32
C GLY A 483 -21.61 -7.16 -10.14
N TYR A 484 -20.52 -6.46 -9.85
CA TYR A 484 -20.06 -5.31 -10.62
C TYR A 484 -19.36 -5.75 -11.90
N ARG A 485 -19.74 -5.14 -13.03
CA ARG A 485 -19.08 -5.21 -14.33
C ARG A 485 -19.13 -3.84 -14.99
N ASP A 486 -18.17 -3.56 -15.85
CA ASP A 486 -18.11 -2.32 -16.62
C ASP A 486 -18.44 -2.53 -18.10
N PRO A 487 -19.11 -1.57 -18.76
CA PRO A 487 -19.25 -1.60 -20.21
C PRO A 487 -17.89 -1.35 -20.88
N TYR A 488 -17.69 -1.88 -22.09
CA TYR A 488 -16.43 -1.66 -22.83
C TYR A 488 -16.19 -0.19 -23.24
N SER A 489 -17.19 0.69 -23.07
CA SER A 489 -17.09 2.12 -23.30
C SER A 489 -16.40 2.91 -22.17
N ILE A 490 -16.05 2.29 -21.04
CA ILE A 490 -15.35 2.99 -19.96
C ILE A 490 -14.06 3.66 -20.44
N ARG A 491 -13.74 4.79 -19.83
CA ARG A 491 -12.50 5.54 -20.07
C ARG A 491 -11.64 5.52 -18.80
N ALA A 492 -10.34 5.68 -18.98
CA ALA A 492 -9.41 5.93 -17.90
C ALA A 492 -9.79 7.21 -17.16
N ILE A 493 -9.61 7.22 -15.85
CA ILE A 493 -9.91 8.37 -14.99
C ILE A 493 -8.61 8.80 -14.31
N ARG A 494 -8.10 9.98 -14.67
CA ARG A 494 -6.82 10.45 -14.11
C ARG A 494 -6.91 10.69 -12.60
N LYS A 495 -7.97 11.36 -12.17
CA LYS A 495 -8.25 11.71 -10.78
C LYS A 495 -9.58 11.08 -10.39
N TRP A 496 -9.51 9.94 -9.71
CA TRP A 496 -10.68 9.23 -9.23
C TRP A 496 -10.67 9.28 -7.70
N PRO A 497 -11.56 10.06 -7.09
CA PRO A 497 -11.78 10.02 -5.64
C PRO A 497 -12.34 8.65 -5.24
N LEU A 498 -11.79 8.06 -4.18
CA LEU A 498 -12.16 6.71 -3.76
C LEU A 498 -13.55 6.66 -3.09
N ASP A 499 -14.04 7.78 -2.57
CA ASP A 499 -15.41 8.00 -2.09
C ASP A 499 -16.44 8.09 -3.23
N GLU A 500 -15.98 8.34 -4.47
CA GLU A 500 -16.79 8.33 -5.70
C GLU A 500 -16.61 7.03 -6.50
N LEU A 501 -16.28 5.91 -5.83
CA LEU A 501 -15.98 4.63 -6.48
C LEU A 501 -17.06 4.17 -7.47
N LEU A 502 -18.35 4.23 -7.08
CA LEU A 502 -19.45 3.77 -7.94
C LEU A 502 -20.06 4.88 -8.80
N SER A 503 -19.63 6.13 -8.61
CA SER A 503 -20.12 7.29 -9.35
C SER A 503 -18.94 8.12 -9.84
N PRO A 504 -18.05 7.52 -10.66
CA PRO A 504 -16.83 8.18 -11.09
C PRO A 504 -17.13 9.52 -11.77
N PRO A 505 -16.29 10.54 -11.56
CA PRO A 505 -16.45 11.82 -12.23
C PRO A 505 -16.39 11.63 -13.74
N GLN A 506 -17.21 12.40 -14.47
CA GLN A 506 -17.10 12.45 -15.92
C GLN A 506 -15.78 13.13 -16.28
N ASP A 507 -14.80 12.33 -16.70
CA ASP A 507 -13.49 12.84 -17.08
C ASP A 507 -13.62 13.61 -18.41
N GLY A 508 -13.33 14.91 -18.35
CA GLY A 508 -13.30 15.84 -19.49
C GLY A 508 -12.48 15.36 -20.67
#